data_AF-A0A2D9Y516-F1
#
_entry.id   AF-A0A2D9Y516-F1
#
_cell.length_a   1.000
_cell.length_b   1.000
_cell.length_c   1.000
_cell.angle_alpha   90.00
_cell.angle_beta   90.00
_cell.angle_gamma   90.00
#
_symmetry.space_group_name_H-M   'P 1'
#
loop_
_entity.id
_entity.type
_entity.pdbx_description
1 polymer ?
#
loop_
_entity_poly.entity_id
_entity_poly.type
_entity_poly.pdbx_seq_one_letter_code
_entity_poly.pdbx_strand_id
1 'polypeptide(L)'
;MFLFSYNYKTKVQENRILRLQKSNEMKFAKYFLSAIAISAVFFSCSKDDDDGLIAVPARDRGEQQTADDASLQNYLKTHFYILKDIDLNNDDIAEYQVPLFDTIAGDNSGQQSIWDSGLLETKTVTRNEVDYILYILKFNEGAGISERKSAPVFTDSTFITYRGELLYDNVDEDGDGIPDAADVDADGDGVADVIDEETKTDSDGDGIADDADADDDGTPGTDPGKVDTDGDGIIDDKDPVDNNDPDRRVFDSAVTPVWFNLVSVIEGFREATVDFKISSGLESPPPADGTVDYVNDFGDFTVFIPSGLGYFNTPPTGSGIPVYSPLIFNVQLYELNEADHDRDGIPSYLEDLDGDRLVIDADDDTDSDGFSNYIDSDDDNDGTPTKDEITVLGDLNNDGSITLDEITFYDDDGDGVPNHLDPDDEDSWKIYAEKVRNIMSKCLNAPKIE
;
A
#
# COMPACT_ATOMS: atom_id res chain seq x y z
N MET A 1 47.24 -25.56 -63.25
CA MET A 1 48.19 -24.92 -62.32
C MET A 1 47.44 -23.83 -61.55
N PHE A 2 46.70 -24.18 -60.50
CA PHE A 2 46.16 -23.23 -59.50
C PHE A 2 45.54 -24.03 -58.34
N LEU A 3 46.38 -24.44 -57.39
CA LEU A 3 45.99 -24.96 -56.07
C LEU A 3 46.99 -24.40 -55.05
N PHE A 4 46.98 -23.08 -54.87
CA PHE A 4 47.72 -22.37 -53.81
C PHE A 4 47.00 -21.04 -53.51
N SER A 5 45.77 -21.08 -53.01
CA SER A 5 45.12 -19.85 -52.50
C SER A 5 43.99 -20.09 -51.47
N TYR A 6 43.94 -21.24 -50.80
CA TYR A 6 42.90 -21.50 -49.78
C TYR A 6 43.42 -21.53 -48.34
N ASN A 7 44.74 -21.59 -48.11
CA ASN A 7 45.32 -21.78 -46.77
C ASN A 7 45.93 -20.51 -46.13
N TYR A 8 45.88 -19.35 -46.79
CA TYR A 8 46.43 -18.10 -46.22
C TYR A 8 45.36 -17.21 -45.56
N LYS A 9 44.09 -17.30 -45.99
CA LYS A 9 42.99 -16.49 -45.42
C LYS A 9 42.51 -16.99 -44.05
N THR A 10 42.55 -18.30 -43.80
CA THR A 10 42.14 -18.91 -42.52
C THR A 10 43.13 -18.63 -41.40
N LYS A 11 44.44 -18.78 -41.64
CA LYS A 11 45.48 -18.46 -40.63
C LYS A 11 45.56 -16.99 -40.24
N VAL A 12 45.19 -16.06 -41.12
CA VAL A 12 45.18 -14.61 -40.81
C VAL A 12 43.94 -14.22 -39.99
N GLN A 13 42.80 -14.87 -40.22
CA GLN A 13 41.57 -14.69 -39.45
C GLN A 13 41.71 -15.26 -38.02
N GLU A 14 42.24 -16.47 -37.86
CA GLU A 14 42.49 -17.09 -36.54
C GLU A 14 43.48 -16.26 -35.69
N ASN A 15 44.53 -15.72 -36.29
CA ASN A 15 45.47 -14.84 -35.58
C ASN A 15 44.89 -13.47 -35.20
N ARG A 16 43.85 -12.99 -35.90
CA ARG A 16 43.14 -11.75 -35.52
C ARG A 16 42.19 -11.98 -34.35
N ILE A 17 41.48 -13.10 -34.34
CA ILE A 17 40.57 -13.48 -33.24
C ILE A 17 41.37 -13.74 -31.95
N LEU A 18 42.49 -14.48 -32.02
CA LEU A 18 43.37 -14.71 -30.88
C LEU A 18 44.02 -13.43 -30.32
N ARG A 19 44.35 -12.45 -31.18
CA ARG A 19 44.87 -11.14 -30.73
C ARG A 19 43.79 -10.27 -30.09
N LEU A 20 42.54 -10.36 -30.56
CA LEU A 20 41.40 -9.66 -29.97
C LEU A 20 41.00 -10.26 -28.61
N GLN A 21 40.99 -11.59 -28.47
CA GLN A 21 40.79 -12.26 -27.19
C GLN A 21 41.87 -11.91 -26.18
N LYS A 22 43.17 -12.00 -26.54
CA LYS A 22 44.26 -11.57 -25.64
C LYS A 22 44.23 -10.08 -25.30
N SER A 23 43.80 -9.22 -26.23
CA SER A 23 43.61 -7.78 -25.98
C SER A 23 42.48 -7.53 -24.98
N ASN A 24 41.36 -8.25 -25.10
CA ASN A 24 40.22 -8.10 -24.19
C ASN A 24 40.49 -8.74 -22.83
N GLU A 25 41.17 -9.88 -22.76
CA GLU A 25 41.65 -10.46 -21.49
C GLU A 25 42.65 -9.55 -20.77
N MET A 26 43.58 -8.90 -21.48
CA MET A 26 44.50 -7.93 -20.88
C MET A 26 43.82 -6.61 -20.47
N LYS A 27 42.71 -6.21 -21.10
CA LYS A 27 41.91 -5.05 -20.67
C LYS A 27 41.06 -5.42 -19.45
N PHE A 28 40.41 -6.58 -19.46
CA PHE A 28 39.65 -7.11 -18.33
C PHE A 28 40.55 -7.31 -17.11
N ALA A 29 41.75 -7.90 -17.26
CA ALA A 29 42.71 -8.03 -16.18
C ALA A 29 43.24 -6.68 -15.66
N LYS A 30 43.35 -5.64 -16.51
CA LYS A 30 43.72 -4.28 -16.07
C LYS A 30 42.59 -3.59 -15.32
N TYR A 31 41.34 -3.72 -15.75
CA TYR A 31 40.18 -3.18 -15.03
C TYR A 31 39.86 -3.98 -13.75
N PHE A 32 40.13 -5.29 -13.74
CA PHE A 32 39.99 -6.14 -12.56
C PHE A 32 41.10 -5.89 -11.53
N LEU A 33 42.35 -5.65 -11.97
CA LEU A 33 43.43 -5.21 -11.07
C LEU A 33 43.27 -3.77 -10.57
N SER A 34 42.62 -2.87 -11.33
CA SER A 34 42.30 -1.52 -10.84
C SER A 34 41.06 -1.50 -9.94
N ALA A 35 40.09 -2.39 -10.14
CA ALA A 35 38.98 -2.59 -9.20
C ALA A 35 39.45 -3.21 -7.87
N ILE A 36 40.39 -4.17 -7.90
CA ILE A 36 41.01 -4.73 -6.69
C ILE A 36 41.94 -3.71 -6.02
N ALA A 37 42.60 -2.82 -6.77
CA ALA A 37 43.41 -1.74 -6.18
C ALA A 37 42.57 -0.60 -5.59
N ILE A 38 41.33 -0.37 -6.07
CA ILE A 38 40.38 0.57 -5.44
C ILE A 38 39.70 -0.08 -4.22
N SER A 39 39.46 -1.40 -4.25
CA SER A 39 38.97 -2.16 -3.09
C SER A 39 40.05 -2.33 -1.99
N ALA A 40 41.33 -2.39 -2.37
CA ALA A 40 42.45 -2.50 -1.42
C ALA A 40 42.89 -1.18 -0.77
N VAL A 41 42.26 -0.05 -1.09
CA VAL A 41 42.46 1.22 -0.34
C VAL A 41 41.60 1.26 0.95
N PHE A 42 40.68 0.31 1.15
CA PHE A 42 39.91 0.19 2.40
C PHE A 42 40.53 -0.78 3.44
N PHE A 43 41.77 -1.26 3.24
CA PHE A 43 42.48 -2.07 4.24
C PHE A 43 43.85 -1.49 4.63
N SER A 44 43.95 -0.16 4.73
CA SER A 44 45.00 0.48 5.54
C SER A 44 44.43 0.78 6.92
N CYS A 45 44.53 -0.21 7.80
CA CYS A 45 44.23 -0.09 9.22
C CYS A 45 45.31 0.82 9.86
N SER A 46 45.07 2.12 9.88
CA SER A 46 45.55 3.02 10.93
C SER A 46 44.44 3.13 11.96
N LYS A 47 44.82 2.84 13.21
CA LYS A 47 43.96 2.78 14.38
C LYS A 47 43.14 4.05 14.59
N ASP A 48 41.96 3.81 15.14
CA ASP A 48 41.04 4.73 15.83
C ASP A 48 40.31 5.70 14.90
N ASP A 49 39.08 5.30 14.53
CA ASP A 49 37.82 6.05 14.68
C ASP A 49 36.68 5.12 14.20
N ASP A 50 36.06 4.41 15.15
CA ASP A 50 34.83 3.62 14.95
C ASP A 50 33.65 4.57 14.73
N ASP A 51 33.56 5.19 13.54
CA ASP A 51 32.31 5.81 13.07
C ASP A 51 31.47 4.75 12.35
N GLY A 52 31.24 3.62 13.05
CA GLY A 52 30.24 2.65 12.64
C GLY A 52 28.89 3.36 12.60
N LEU A 53 28.15 3.20 11.50
CA LEU A 53 26.74 3.59 11.45
C LEU A 53 26.03 2.92 12.63
N ILE A 54 25.70 3.71 13.66
CA ILE A 54 24.87 3.25 14.76
C ILE A 54 23.48 3.12 14.15
N ALA A 55 23.07 1.90 13.83
CA ALA A 55 21.67 1.63 13.52
C ALA A 55 20.87 1.93 14.79
N VAL A 56 20.19 3.07 14.82
CA VAL A 56 19.22 3.38 15.88
C VAL A 56 18.14 2.29 15.77
N PRO A 57 17.90 1.48 16.82
CA PRO A 57 16.85 0.48 16.80
C PRO A 57 15.51 1.14 16.46
N ALA A 58 14.63 0.41 15.80
CA ALA A 58 13.27 0.90 15.59
C ALA A 58 12.62 1.22 16.94
N ARG A 59 11.81 2.28 16.97
CA ARG A 59 10.96 2.61 18.13
C ARG A 59 10.07 1.43 18.48
N ASP A 60 9.69 1.33 19.75
CA ASP A 60 8.71 0.35 20.19
C ASP A 60 7.35 0.62 19.53
N ARG A 61 6.67 -0.43 19.07
CA ARG A 61 5.41 -0.30 18.32
C ARG A 61 4.27 0.20 19.20
N GLY A 62 4.22 -0.18 20.47
CA GLY A 62 3.19 0.27 21.41
C GLY A 62 3.40 1.72 21.83
N GLU A 63 4.66 2.11 22.08
CA GLU A 63 5.00 3.52 22.35
C GLU A 63 4.71 4.41 21.13
N GLN A 64 5.12 3.98 19.93
CA GLN A 64 4.83 4.73 18.71
C GLN A 64 3.33 4.80 18.42
N GLN A 65 2.58 3.72 18.64
CA GLN A 65 1.12 3.76 18.47
C GLN A 65 0.45 4.74 19.45
N THR A 66 0.96 4.86 20.67
CA THR A 66 0.44 5.84 21.63
C THR A 66 0.68 7.27 21.15
N ALA A 67 1.85 7.54 20.55
CA ALA A 67 2.17 8.83 19.96
C ALA A 67 1.32 9.12 18.70
N ASP A 68 1.25 8.16 17.77
CA ASP A 68 0.45 8.29 16.54
C ASP A 68 -1.03 8.51 16.86
N ASP A 69 -1.59 7.77 17.82
CA ASP A 69 -2.97 7.93 18.27
C ASP A 69 -3.23 9.32 18.84
N ALA A 70 -2.31 9.86 19.64
CA ALA A 70 -2.41 11.23 20.15
C ALA A 70 -2.41 12.26 19.02
N SER A 71 -1.45 12.17 18.09
CA SER A 71 -1.36 13.09 16.94
C SER A 71 -2.57 13.00 16.02
N LEU A 72 -3.04 11.78 15.71
CA LEU A 72 -4.25 11.58 14.91
C LEU A 72 -5.48 12.18 15.59
N GLN A 73 -5.67 11.94 16.89
CA GLN A 73 -6.78 12.54 17.62
C GLN A 73 -6.69 14.06 17.69
N ASN A 74 -5.49 14.62 17.75
CA ASN A 74 -5.30 16.05 17.76
C ASN A 74 -5.69 16.65 16.40
N TYR A 75 -5.10 16.13 15.31
CA TYR A 75 -5.46 16.48 13.93
C TYR A 75 -6.98 16.46 13.72
N LEU A 76 -7.64 15.37 14.12
CA LEU A 76 -9.09 15.24 13.93
C LEU A 76 -9.89 16.29 14.71
N LYS A 77 -9.40 16.76 15.87
CA LYS A 77 -10.09 17.76 16.70
C LYS A 77 -9.82 19.20 16.23
N THR A 78 -8.66 19.44 15.64
CA THR A 78 -8.23 20.78 15.23
C THR A 78 -8.43 21.06 13.75
N HIS A 79 -8.79 20.05 12.96
CA HIS A 79 -9.07 20.22 11.53
C HIS A 79 -10.53 19.96 11.19
N PHE A 80 -10.98 20.60 10.11
CA PHE A 80 -12.25 20.34 9.44
C PHE A 80 -12.00 19.88 7.99
N TYR A 81 -13.08 19.66 7.22
CA TYR A 81 -12.95 19.33 5.80
C TYR A 81 -14.03 20.02 4.96
N ILE A 82 -13.68 20.30 3.71
CA ILE A 82 -14.59 20.75 2.66
C ILE A 82 -14.57 19.73 1.52
N LEU A 83 -15.74 19.22 1.14
CA LEU A 83 -15.86 18.41 -0.08
C LEU A 83 -15.80 19.32 -1.30
N LYS A 84 -14.79 19.14 -2.13
CA LYS A 84 -14.61 19.86 -3.40
C LYS A 84 -14.98 18.96 -4.56
N ASP A 85 -15.93 19.42 -5.35
CA ASP A 85 -16.24 18.87 -6.66
C ASP A 85 -15.07 19.10 -7.61
N ILE A 86 -14.56 18.02 -8.19
CA ILE A 86 -13.55 18.08 -9.25
C ILE A 86 -14.23 17.88 -10.59
N ASP A 87 -14.04 18.87 -11.46
CA ASP A 87 -14.42 18.87 -12.87
C ASP A 87 -13.15 18.79 -13.72
N LEU A 88 -12.86 17.60 -14.26
CA LEU A 88 -11.66 17.31 -15.05
C LEU A 88 -11.74 17.89 -16.47
N ASN A 89 -12.95 18.10 -16.97
CA ASN A 89 -13.18 18.39 -18.39
C ASN A 89 -13.75 19.82 -18.63
N ASN A 90 -14.01 20.55 -17.54
CA ASN A 90 -14.53 21.89 -17.46
C ASN A 90 -15.93 22.02 -18.10
N ASP A 91 -16.80 21.02 -17.89
CA ASP A 91 -18.21 21.01 -18.33
C ASP A 91 -19.23 21.35 -17.24
N ASP A 92 -18.76 21.76 -16.05
CA ASP A 92 -19.52 22.01 -14.83
C ASP A 92 -20.23 20.75 -14.27
N ILE A 93 -19.75 19.55 -14.59
CA ILE A 93 -20.18 18.28 -14.00
C ILE A 93 -19.04 17.71 -13.17
N ALA A 94 -19.27 17.58 -11.87
CA ALA A 94 -18.28 16.97 -10.98
C ALA A 94 -18.16 15.47 -11.27
N GLU A 95 -16.99 15.00 -11.69
CA GLU A 95 -16.74 13.56 -11.85
C GLU A 95 -16.46 12.87 -10.51
N TYR A 96 -15.83 13.60 -9.57
CA TYR A 96 -15.56 13.08 -8.23
C TYR A 96 -15.43 14.20 -7.19
N GLN A 97 -15.55 13.83 -5.92
CA GLN A 97 -15.33 14.74 -4.79
C GLN A 97 -14.01 14.40 -4.09
N VAL A 98 -13.30 15.42 -3.64
CA VAL A 98 -12.11 15.27 -2.80
C VAL A 98 -12.33 16.06 -1.51
N PRO A 99 -12.11 15.47 -0.33
CA PRO A 99 -12.06 16.22 0.91
C PRO A 99 -10.77 17.03 0.97
N LEU A 100 -10.90 18.34 1.09
CA LEU A 100 -9.79 19.23 1.45
C LEU A 100 -9.81 19.43 2.95
N PHE A 101 -8.69 19.15 3.62
CA PHE A 101 -8.54 19.30 5.06
C PHE A 101 -7.84 20.61 5.40
N ASP A 102 -8.34 21.26 6.43
CA ASP A 102 -7.94 22.62 6.80
C ASP A 102 -8.10 22.81 8.32
N THR A 103 -7.38 23.75 8.90
CA THR A 103 -7.26 23.99 10.35
C THR A 103 -8.41 24.86 10.86
N ILE A 104 -8.86 24.60 12.09
CA ILE A 104 -9.91 25.35 12.79
C ILE A 104 -9.25 26.52 13.54
N ALA A 105 -8.82 27.52 12.79
CA ALA A 105 -8.22 28.75 13.29
C ALA A 105 -8.70 29.96 12.47
N GLY A 106 -8.49 31.19 12.96
CA GLY A 106 -8.91 32.43 12.31
C GLY A 106 -10.34 32.39 11.73
N ASP A 107 -10.46 32.56 10.41
CA ASP A 107 -11.72 32.53 9.65
C ASP A 107 -12.49 31.21 9.77
N ASN A 108 -11.76 30.12 10.02
CA ASN A 108 -12.27 28.77 10.18
C ASN A 108 -12.54 28.38 11.64
N SER A 109 -12.29 29.25 12.63
CA SER A 109 -12.54 28.99 14.06
C SER A 109 -13.97 28.53 14.39
N GLY A 110 -14.94 28.80 13.51
CA GLY A 110 -16.34 28.37 13.64
C GLY A 110 -16.68 27.01 13.00
N GLN A 111 -15.73 26.33 12.35
CA GLN A 111 -15.96 25.08 11.64
C GLN A 111 -16.17 23.89 12.59
N GLN A 112 -16.86 22.85 12.10
CA GLN A 112 -17.00 21.60 12.83
C GLN A 112 -15.75 20.75 12.63
N SER A 113 -15.15 20.29 13.73
CA SER A 113 -14.03 19.36 13.67
C SER A 113 -14.39 18.03 13.01
N ILE A 114 -13.40 17.39 12.39
CA ILE A 114 -13.52 16.03 11.87
C ILE A 114 -13.94 15.07 12.99
N TRP A 115 -13.38 15.26 14.19
CA TRP A 115 -13.65 14.49 15.40
C TRP A 115 -15.14 14.48 15.77
N ASP A 116 -15.78 15.64 15.66
CA ASP A 116 -17.21 15.79 15.96
C ASP A 116 -18.11 15.47 14.78
N SER A 117 -17.55 15.08 13.62
CA SER A 117 -18.32 14.68 12.45
C SER A 117 -19.13 13.42 12.73
N GLY A 118 -20.40 13.43 12.32
CA GLY A 118 -21.26 12.24 12.38
C GLY A 118 -20.86 11.14 11.39
N LEU A 119 -19.86 11.38 10.52
CA LEU A 119 -19.33 10.45 9.54
C LEU A 119 -18.06 9.74 10.01
N LEU A 120 -17.44 10.19 11.11
CA LEU A 120 -16.22 9.60 11.62
C LEU A 120 -16.52 8.29 12.36
N GLU A 121 -15.89 7.22 11.91
CA GLU A 121 -15.93 5.88 12.52
C GLU A 121 -14.52 5.44 12.89
N THR A 122 -14.41 4.43 13.75
CA THR A 122 -13.11 3.85 14.16
C THR A 122 -13.09 2.35 13.91
N LYS A 123 -11.92 1.84 13.54
CA LYS A 123 -11.65 0.40 13.40
C LYS A 123 -10.36 0.06 14.13
N THR A 124 -10.40 -0.95 14.99
CA THR A 124 -9.19 -1.47 15.65
C THR A 124 -8.63 -2.62 14.83
N VAL A 125 -7.33 -2.56 14.53
CA VAL A 125 -6.56 -3.63 13.89
C VAL A 125 -5.44 -4.03 14.84
N THR A 126 -5.38 -5.31 15.20
CA THR A 126 -4.33 -5.84 16.08
C THR A 126 -3.21 -6.44 15.23
N ARG A 127 -1.99 -5.93 15.37
CA ARG A 127 -0.82 -6.46 14.66
C ARG A 127 0.40 -6.45 15.59
N ASN A 128 1.17 -7.54 15.62
CA ASN A 128 2.33 -7.68 16.50
C ASN A 128 1.99 -7.42 17.99
N GLU A 129 0.85 -7.93 18.47
CA GLU A 129 0.34 -7.72 19.84
C GLU A 129 0.03 -6.24 20.21
N VAL A 130 -0.02 -5.35 19.22
CA VAL A 130 -0.37 -3.93 19.39
C VAL A 130 -1.70 -3.64 18.70
N ASP A 131 -2.60 -2.96 19.41
CA ASP A 131 -3.88 -2.49 18.87
C ASP A 131 -3.70 -1.11 18.25
N TYR A 132 -3.92 -1.03 16.94
CA TYR A 132 -3.89 0.19 16.15
C TYR A 132 -5.31 0.68 15.89
N ILE A 133 -5.56 1.99 15.97
CA ILE A 133 -6.85 2.58 15.65
C ILE A 133 -6.77 3.27 14.29
N LEU A 134 -7.59 2.82 13.35
CA LEU A 134 -7.90 3.55 12.13
C LEU A 134 -9.08 4.48 12.41
N TYR A 135 -8.96 5.72 11.95
CA TYR A 135 -10.07 6.68 11.93
C TYR A 135 -10.56 6.79 10.49
N ILE A 136 -11.86 6.63 10.26
CA ILE A 136 -12.43 6.54 8.91
C ILE A 136 -13.57 7.54 8.78
N LEU A 137 -13.41 8.56 7.93
CA LEU A 137 -14.49 9.41 7.49
C LEU A 137 -15.24 8.74 6.35
N LYS A 138 -16.45 8.25 6.64
CA LYS A 138 -17.30 7.55 5.67
C LYS A 138 -18.24 8.52 4.97
N PHE A 139 -17.88 8.99 3.78
CA PHE A 139 -18.75 9.83 2.96
C PHE A 139 -19.84 9.00 2.28
N ASN A 140 -19.48 7.83 1.77
CA ASN A 140 -20.39 6.86 1.17
C ASN A 140 -19.89 5.43 1.42
N GLU A 141 -20.77 4.54 1.88
CA GLU A 141 -20.44 3.10 2.05
C GLU A 141 -20.30 2.37 0.71
N GLY A 142 -20.96 2.89 -0.34
CA GLY A 142 -21.12 2.22 -1.62
C GLY A 142 -22.41 1.40 -1.69
N ALA A 143 -23.11 1.46 -2.82
CA ALA A 143 -24.36 0.74 -3.04
C ALA A 143 -24.13 -0.76 -3.27
N GLY A 144 -23.02 -1.10 -3.93
CA GLY A 144 -22.74 -2.46 -4.37
C GLY A 144 -23.76 -3.00 -5.37
N ILE A 145 -23.59 -4.27 -5.72
CA ILE A 145 -24.43 -5.03 -6.63
C ILE A 145 -25.08 -6.17 -5.84
N SER A 146 -26.38 -6.09 -5.58
CA SER A 146 -27.07 -7.06 -4.69
C SER A 146 -26.99 -8.53 -5.11
N GLU A 147 -26.67 -8.80 -6.38
CA GLU A 147 -26.57 -10.14 -6.95
C GLU A 147 -25.11 -10.61 -7.09
N ARG A 148 -24.13 -9.84 -6.61
CA ARG A 148 -22.69 -10.13 -6.77
C ARG A 148 -21.83 -9.73 -5.57
N LYS A 149 -20.60 -10.25 -5.50
CA LYS A 149 -19.58 -9.72 -4.59
C LYS A 149 -19.42 -8.23 -4.81
N SER A 150 -19.59 -7.49 -3.72
CA SER A 150 -19.71 -6.04 -3.74
C SER A 150 -18.72 -5.34 -2.82
N ALA A 151 -18.13 -6.07 -1.88
CA ALA A 151 -17.08 -5.59 -1.00
C ALA A 151 -15.84 -6.45 -1.23
N PRO A 152 -14.65 -5.85 -1.35
CA PRO A 152 -13.43 -6.62 -1.52
C PRO A 152 -13.07 -7.34 -0.23
N VAL A 153 -12.37 -8.46 -0.36
CA VAL A 153 -11.62 -9.09 0.74
C VAL A 153 -10.16 -8.67 0.68
N PHE A 154 -9.41 -8.93 1.73
CA PHE A 154 -8.07 -8.38 1.97
C PHE A 154 -7.01 -8.79 0.91
N THR A 155 -7.29 -9.79 0.06
CA THR A 155 -6.41 -10.19 -1.05
C THR A 155 -6.88 -9.73 -2.44
N ASP A 156 -8.09 -9.18 -2.56
CA ASP A 156 -8.66 -8.81 -3.84
C ASP A 156 -7.86 -7.70 -4.54
N SER A 157 -8.10 -7.55 -5.84
CA SER A 157 -7.75 -6.34 -6.55
C SER A 157 -8.91 -5.35 -6.56
N THR A 158 -8.64 -4.07 -6.36
CA THR A 158 -9.65 -3.00 -6.35
C THR A 158 -9.32 -1.94 -7.40
N PHE A 159 -10.35 -1.45 -8.10
CA PHE A 159 -10.23 -0.35 -9.07
C PHE A 159 -10.66 0.95 -8.41
N ILE A 160 -9.69 1.84 -8.20
CA ILE A 160 -9.87 3.00 -7.32
C ILE A 160 -9.23 4.27 -7.88
N THR A 161 -9.74 5.42 -7.47
CA THR A 161 -8.95 6.67 -7.37
C THR A 161 -8.55 6.86 -5.93
N TYR A 162 -7.45 7.57 -5.72
CA TYR A 162 -7.01 7.88 -4.36
C TYR A 162 -6.15 9.15 -4.32
N ARG A 163 -6.06 9.71 -3.13
CA ARG A 163 -5.15 10.80 -2.77
C ARG A 163 -4.52 10.47 -1.42
N GLY A 164 -3.19 10.30 -1.41
CA GLY A 164 -2.40 9.97 -0.23
C GLY A 164 -1.64 11.19 0.28
N GLU A 165 -1.83 11.54 1.54
CA GLU A 165 -1.32 12.76 2.17
C GLU A 165 -0.67 12.49 3.54
N LEU A 166 0.27 13.35 3.92
CA LEU A 166 0.74 13.45 5.30
C LEU A 166 -0.27 14.25 6.15
N LEU A 167 -0.26 14.07 7.48
CA LEU A 167 -1.00 14.95 8.39
C LEU A 167 -0.52 16.40 8.24
N TYR A 168 0.78 16.58 8.41
CA TYR A 168 1.45 17.87 8.41
C TYR A 168 2.53 17.91 7.34
N ASP A 169 2.74 19.09 6.79
CA ASP A 169 3.75 19.38 5.79
C ASP A 169 5.05 19.92 6.43
N ASN A 170 4.97 20.35 7.69
CA ASN A 170 6.01 20.97 8.52
C ASN A 170 6.24 20.21 9.84
N VAL A 171 7.20 20.69 10.65
CA VAL A 171 7.34 20.21 12.04
C VAL A 171 6.21 20.83 12.84
N ASP A 172 5.50 19.95 13.54
CA ASP A 172 4.39 20.23 14.45
C ASP A 172 4.64 19.31 15.66
N GLU A 173 5.33 19.84 16.68
CA GLU A 173 5.88 19.08 17.80
C GLU A 173 4.79 18.63 18.79
N ASP A 174 3.72 19.42 18.97
CA ASP A 174 2.59 19.07 19.82
C ASP A 174 1.39 18.46 19.06
N GLY A 175 1.38 18.59 17.74
CA GLY A 175 0.42 17.99 16.82
C GLY A 175 -0.88 18.78 16.68
N ASP A 176 -0.97 20.03 17.12
CA ASP A 176 -2.22 20.79 17.14
C ASP A 176 -2.67 21.28 15.76
N GLY A 177 -1.84 21.11 14.73
CA GLY A 177 -2.13 21.55 13.37
C GLY A 177 -1.60 22.91 13.01
N ILE A 178 -0.97 23.60 13.95
CA ILE A 178 -0.25 24.83 13.71
C ILE A 178 1.24 24.45 13.60
N PRO A 179 1.92 24.76 12.48
CA PRO A 179 3.35 24.50 12.38
C PRO A 179 4.12 25.18 13.53
N ASP A 180 5.17 24.56 14.10
CA ASP A 180 5.95 25.13 15.23
C ASP A 180 6.37 26.60 15.02
N ALA A 181 6.61 26.96 13.75
CA ALA A 181 6.99 28.31 13.36
C ALA A 181 5.86 29.34 13.56
N ALA A 182 4.60 28.95 13.38
CA ALA A 182 3.39 29.75 13.54
C ALA A 182 2.71 29.55 14.91
N ASP A 183 3.02 28.47 15.63
CA ASP A 183 2.37 28.10 16.90
C ASP A 183 2.85 28.93 18.10
N VAL A 184 1.93 29.41 18.94
CA VAL A 184 2.25 30.09 20.19
C VAL A 184 2.92 29.18 21.23
N ASP A 185 2.67 27.87 21.23
CA ASP A 185 3.07 26.87 22.24
C ASP A 185 3.50 25.53 21.57
N ALA A 186 4.54 25.54 20.73
CA ALA A 186 4.87 24.43 19.83
C ALA A 186 5.18 23.09 20.51
N ASP A 187 5.54 23.07 21.80
CA ASP A 187 5.75 21.84 22.56
C ASP A 187 4.54 21.38 23.39
N GLY A 188 3.44 22.15 23.36
CA GLY A 188 2.16 21.88 24.00
C GLY A 188 2.25 21.79 25.53
N ASP A 189 3.26 22.39 26.15
CA ASP A 189 3.45 22.32 27.61
C ASP A 189 2.54 23.30 28.39
N GLY A 190 1.79 24.14 27.67
CA GLY A 190 0.89 25.17 28.18
C GLY A 190 1.60 26.48 28.50
N VAL A 191 2.81 26.69 27.96
CA VAL A 191 3.63 27.89 28.16
C VAL A 191 4.17 28.38 26.83
N ALA A 192 3.59 29.50 26.37
CA ALA A 192 4.00 30.16 25.14
C ALA A 192 5.52 30.22 24.91
N ASP A 193 5.92 29.85 23.70
CA ASP A 193 7.29 29.73 23.26
C ASP A 193 8.05 31.06 23.31
N VAL A 194 9.34 30.94 23.64
CA VAL A 194 10.27 32.08 23.64
C VAL A 194 11.26 31.91 22.49
N ILE A 195 11.07 32.67 21.43
CA ILE A 195 11.96 32.70 20.27
C ILE A 195 12.74 34.02 20.29
N ASP A 196 14.07 33.96 20.18
CA ASP A 196 14.94 35.14 20.15
C ASP A 196 14.73 36.14 21.31
N GLU A 197 14.43 35.63 22.52
CA GLU A 197 14.12 36.40 23.74
C GLU A 197 12.76 37.14 23.75
N GLU A 198 11.87 36.86 22.79
CA GLU A 198 10.51 37.41 22.73
C GLU A 198 9.48 36.25 22.84
N THR A 199 8.46 36.41 23.69
CA THR A 199 7.32 35.48 23.75
C THR A 199 6.39 35.78 22.59
N LYS A 200 5.98 34.74 21.86
CA LYS A 200 4.87 34.85 20.91
C LYS A 200 3.61 35.36 21.63
N THR A 201 2.86 36.23 20.96
CA THR A 201 1.58 36.74 21.45
C THR A 201 0.46 36.13 20.63
N ASP A 202 -0.67 35.89 21.27
CA ASP A 202 -1.89 35.34 20.70
C ASP A 202 -3.04 36.20 21.27
N SER A 203 -3.51 37.14 20.44
CA SER A 203 -4.39 38.23 20.85
C SER A 203 -5.85 37.83 20.87
N ASP A 204 -6.25 36.92 19.99
CA ASP A 204 -7.62 36.45 19.84
C ASP A 204 -7.87 35.09 20.54
N GLY A 205 -6.79 34.37 20.86
CA GLY A 205 -6.80 33.15 21.65
C GLY A 205 -7.00 31.88 20.83
N ASP A 206 -6.69 31.88 19.53
CA ASP A 206 -6.90 30.76 18.63
C ASP A 206 -5.69 29.79 18.53
N GLY A 207 -4.56 30.15 19.14
CA GLY A 207 -3.34 29.35 19.19
C GLY A 207 -2.28 29.76 18.16
N ILE A 208 -2.64 30.52 17.13
CA ILE A 208 -1.67 31.03 16.16
C ILE A 208 -1.01 32.29 16.74
N ALA A 209 0.30 32.43 16.56
CA ALA A 209 0.99 33.64 16.98
C ALA A 209 0.56 34.84 16.11
N ASP A 210 0.27 36.00 16.71
CA ASP A 210 -0.19 37.25 16.05
C ASP A 210 0.63 37.63 14.80
N ASP A 211 1.92 37.30 14.78
CA ASP A 211 2.83 37.64 13.69
C ASP A 211 2.76 36.68 12.48
N ALA A 212 2.06 35.56 12.64
CA ALA A 212 1.73 34.55 11.63
C ALA A 212 0.21 34.42 11.40
N ASP A 213 -0.62 34.82 12.35
CA ASP A 213 -2.08 34.74 12.33
C ASP A 213 -2.71 35.70 11.30
N ALA A 214 -3.73 35.24 10.58
CA ALA A 214 -4.52 35.99 9.60
C ALA A 214 -5.68 36.82 10.21
N ASP A 215 -6.13 36.55 11.44
CA ASP A 215 -7.20 37.26 12.19
C ASP A 215 -6.79 37.44 13.67
N ASP A 216 -5.90 38.41 13.96
CA ASP A 216 -5.42 38.62 15.35
C ASP A 216 -6.35 39.52 16.19
N ASP A 217 -7.44 39.99 15.60
CA ASP A 217 -8.38 40.92 16.23
C ASP A 217 -9.64 40.23 16.79
N GLY A 218 -9.82 38.94 16.46
CA GLY A 218 -10.92 38.09 16.88
C GLY A 218 -12.25 38.46 16.21
N THR A 219 -12.21 39.14 15.07
CA THR A 219 -13.37 39.48 14.25
C THR A 219 -13.35 38.64 12.99
N PRO A 220 -14.33 37.73 12.79
CA PRO A 220 -14.30 36.80 11.66
C PRO A 220 -14.02 37.48 10.32
N GLY A 221 -12.94 37.06 9.66
CA GLY A 221 -12.42 37.58 8.41
C GLY A 221 -10.92 37.89 8.49
N THR A 222 -10.17 37.65 7.41
CA THR A 222 -8.77 38.08 7.32
C THR A 222 -8.58 39.58 7.60
N ASP A 223 -7.64 39.90 8.49
CA ASP A 223 -7.34 41.26 8.91
C ASP A 223 -6.86 42.16 7.76
N PRO A 224 -7.15 43.48 7.81
CA PRO A 224 -6.73 44.41 6.78
C PRO A 224 -5.20 44.46 6.56
N GLY A 225 -4.73 43.84 5.47
CA GLY A 225 -3.32 43.85 5.08
C GLY A 225 -2.58 42.55 5.40
N LYS A 226 -3.27 41.61 6.05
CA LYS A 226 -2.92 40.20 6.06
C LYS A 226 -3.49 39.56 4.79
N VAL A 227 -2.74 38.63 4.19
CA VAL A 227 -3.19 37.84 3.04
C VAL A 227 -3.06 36.41 3.47
N ASP A 228 -4.16 35.69 3.35
CA ASP A 228 -4.33 34.28 3.65
C ASP A 228 -5.12 33.74 2.45
N THR A 229 -4.42 33.06 1.55
CA THR A 229 -4.98 32.68 0.25
C THR A 229 -5.76 31.37 0.30
N ASP A 230 -5.39 30.48 1.21
CA ASP A 230 -5.98 29.16 1.50
C ASP A 230 -7.19 29.27 2.41
N GLY A 231 -7.15 30.27 3.29
CA GLY A 231 -8.09 30.47 4.38
C GLY A 231 -7.73 29.68 5.64
N ASP A 232 -6.50 29.20 5.80
CA ASP A 232 -6.11 28.29 6.89
C ASP A 232 -5.85 29.00 8.24
N GLY A 233 -5.91 30.33 8.24
CA GLY A 233 -5.65 31.17 9.41
C GLY A 233 -4.20 31.63 9.53
N ILE A 234 -3.28 31.20 8.65
CA ILE A 234 -1.88 31.63 8.63
C ILE A 234 -1.66 32.57 7.43
N ILE A 235 -0.94 33.68 7.64
CA ILE A 235 -0.66 34.61 6.55
C ILE A 235 0.38 34.06 5.56
N ASP A 236 0.16 34.27 4.26
CA ASP A 236 1.05 33.86 3.15
C ASP A 236 2.56 34.19 3.39
N ASP A 237 2.85 35.29 4.10
CA ASP A 237 4.23 35.75 4.38
C ASP A 237 4.93 34.93 5.48
N LYS A 238 4.15 34.34 6.40
CA LYS A 238 4.61 33.40 7.43
C LYS A 238 4.22 31.97 7.13
N ASP A 239 3.50 31.78 6.05
CA ASP A 239 3.31 30.52 5.39
C ASP A 239 4.19 30.42 4.12
N PRO A 240 5.51 30.19 4.28
CA PRO A 240 6.39 30.04 3.13
C PRO A 240 6.11 28.77 2.31
N VAL A 241 5.10 27.95 2.67
CA VAL A 241 4.90 26.61 2.11
C VAL A 241 3.48 26.33 1.59
N ASP A 242 2.43 26.98 2.11
CA ASP A 242 1.03 26.95 1.61
C ASP A 242 0.67 28.15 0.73
N ASN A 243 1.62 28.77 0.03
CA ASN A 243 1.30 29.76 -1.01
C ASN A 243 0.61 29.08 -2.22
N ASN A 244 -0.66 28.69 -2.04
CA ASN A 244 -1.62 28.22 -3.02
C ASN A 244 -1.46 26.77 -3.52
N ASP A 245 -0.80 25.86 -2.77
CA ASP A 245 -0.62 24.47 -3.20
C ASP A 245 -1.25 23.47 -2.21
N PRO A 246 -2.59 23.25 -2.29
CA PRO A 246 -3.28 22.29 -1.42
C PRO A 246 -2.78 20.85 -1.62
N ASP A 247 -1.97 20.59 -2.66
CA ASP A 247 -1.38 19.29 -2.97
C ASP A 247 0.01 19.08 -2.32
N ARG A 248 0.54 20.01 -1.52
CA ARG A 248 1.90 19.85 -0.95
C ARG A 248 2.06 18.66 -0.01
N ARG A 249 1.01 18.34 0.76
CA ARG A 249 0.97 17.14 1.64
C ARG A 249 0.83 15.85 0.85
N VAL A 250 0.44 15.94 -0.43
CA VAL A 250 0.21 14.77 -1.29
C VAL A 250 1.54 14.15 -1.66
N PHE A 251 1.78 12.94 -1.19
CA PHE A 251 2.95 12.16 -1.60
C PHE A 251 2.65 11.24 -2.78
N ASP A 252 1.38 10.89 -3.00
CA ASP A 252 0.93 10.05 -4.12
C ASP A 252 -0.56 10.25 -4.41
N SER A 253 -0.97 10.14 -5.68
CA SER A 253 -2.39 10.23 -6.06
C SER A 253 -2.67 9.64 -7.44
N ALA A 254 -3.92 9.23 -7.65
CA ALA A 254 -4.43 8.83 -8.96
C ALA A 254 -5.84 9.36 -9.16
N VAL A 255 -5.97 10.35 -10.05
CA VAL A 255 -7.26 10.94 -10.48
C VAL A 255 -7.92 10.17 -11.63
N THR A 256 -7.16 9.27 -12.28
CA THR A 256 -7.70 8.26 -13.19
C THR A 256 -7.67 6.93 -12.46
N PRO A 257 -8.77 6.15 -12.42
CA PRO A 257 -8.78 4.96 -11.60
C PRO A 257 -7.70 3.94 -12.01
N VAL A 258 -7.10 3.30 -11.02
CA VAL A 258 -6.03 2.30 -11.14
C VAL A 258 -6.38 1.04 -10.37
N TRP A 259 -5.84 -0.10 -10.81
CA TRP A 259 -5.96 -1.36 -10.09
C TRP A 259 -4.90 -1.46 -9.00
N PHE A 260 -5.34 -1.62 -7.75
CA PHE A 260 -4.51 -1.97 -6.62
C PHE A 260 -4.72 -3.42 -6.24
N ASN A 261 -3.63 -4.14 -6.02
CA ASN A 261 -3.66 -5.44 -5.38
C ASN A 261 -3.57 -5.23 -3.86
N LEU A 262 -4.61 -5.59 -3.12
CA LEU A 262 -4.67 -5.32 -1.68
C LEU A 262 -3.61 -6.07 -0.86
N VAL A 263 -3.04 -7.16 -1.39
CA VAL A 263 -1.88 -7.83 -0.77
C VAL A 263 -0.62 -6.95 -0.80
N SER A 264 -0.53 -6.01 -1.74
CA SER A 264 0.68 -5.21 -2.01
C SER A 264 0.62 -3.78 -1.47
N VAL A 265 -0.44 -3.40 -0.76
CA VAL A 265 -0.59 -2.07 -0.15
C VAL A 265 -0.34 -2.12 1.36
N ILE A 266 -0.18 -0.96 1.99
CA ILE A 266 -0.05 -0.86 3.44
C ILE A 266 -1.31 -1.41 4.13
N GLU A 267 -1.12 -2.07 5.28
CA GLU A 267 -2.19 -2.79 5.97
C GLU A 267 -3.36 -1.88 6.36
N GLY A 268 -3.09 -0.65 6.83
CA GLY A 268 -4.16 0.29 7.18
C GLY A 268 -5.05 0.67 5.99
N PHE A 269 -4.48 0.75 4.78
CA PHE A 269 -5.23 1.03 3.56
C PHE A 269 -6.13 -0.16 3.21
N ARG A 270 -5.55 -1.37 3.23
CA ARG A 270 -6.26 -2.63 2.99
C ARG A 270 -7.41 -2.81 3.96
N GLU A 271 -7.13 -2.64 5.25
CA GLU A 271 -8.12 -2.85 6.32
C GLU A 271 -9.25 -1.82 6.28
N ALA A 272 -9.01 -0.58 5.87
CA ALA A 272 -10.11 0.36 5.64
C ALA A 272 -10.94 -0.02 4.40
N THR A 273 -10.29 -0.36 3.29
CA THR A 273 -10.95 -0.59 1.98
C THR A 273 -11.97 -1.74 2.00
N VAL A 274 -11.71 -2.81 2.74
CA VAL A 274 -12.59 -4.00 2.79
C VAL A 274 -13.96 -3.76 3.45
N ASP A 275 -14.14 -2.64 4.15
CA ASP A 275 -15.40 -2.29 4.81
C ASP A 275 -16.36 -1.52 3.89
N PHE A 276 -15.92 -1.22 2.66
CA PHE A 276 -16.66 -0.44 1.66
C PHE A 276 -17.09 -1.30 0.48
N LYS A 277 -18.04 -0.78 -0.28
CA LYS A 277 -18.60 -1.43 -1.46
C LYS A 277 -18.28 -0.66 -2.74
N ILE A 278 -18.23 -1.40 -3.83
CA ILE A 278 -18.10 -0.85 -5.19
C ILE A 278 -19.38 -0.11 -5.60
N SER A 279 -19.33 0.61 -6.74
CA SER A 279 -20.51 1.21 -7.36
C SER A 279 -21.57 0.16 -7.72
N SER A 280 -22.84 0.58 -7.81
CA SER A 280 -23.89 -0.29 -8.36
C SER A 280 -23.76 -0.55 -9.86
N GLY A 281 -22.91 0.21 -10.57
CA GLY A 281 -22.54 -0.05 -11.95
C GLY A 281 -22.09 1.19 -12.72
N LEU A 282 -22.18 1.11 -14.04
CA LEU A 282 -21.85 2.22 -14.95
C LEU A 282 -23.06 3.10 -15.21
N GLU A 283 -22.82 4.40 -15.41
CA GLU A 283 -23.84 5.35 -15.83
C GLU A 283 -24.52 4.91 -17.14
N SER A 284 -25.85 5.07 -17.19
CA SER A 284 -26.67 4.63 -18.32
C SER A 284 -27.74 5.67 -18.69
N PRO A 285 -27.70 6.23 -19.92
CA PRO A 285 -26.81 5.86 -21.02
C PRO A 285 -25.36 6.33 -20.79
N PRO A 286 -24.35 5.63 -21.36
CA PRO A 286 -22.96 6.05 -21.22
C PRO A 286 -22.73 7.42 -21.89
N PRO A 287 -21.70 8.16 -21.46
CA PRO A 287 -21.31 9.43 -22.05
C PRO A 287 -21.11 9.36 -23.57
N ALA A 288 -21.47 10.44 -24.27
CA ALA A 288 -21.44 10.50 -25.73
C ALA A 288 -20.03 10.55 -26.32
N ASP A 289 -19.02 10.88 -25.51
CA ASP A 289 -17.62 10.94 -25.87
C ASP A 289 -16.90 9.58 -25.77
N GLY A 290 -17.58 8.56 -25.23
CA GLY A 290 -17.06 7.20 -25.08
C GLY A 290 -16.23 6.96 -23.82
N THR A 291 -16.26 7.88 -22.86
CA THR A 291 -15.74 7.66 -21.50
C THR A 291 -16.59 6.65 -20.72
N VAL A 292 -16.05 6.17 -19.61
CA VAL A 292 -16.70 5.21 -18.72
C VAL A 292 -16.90 5.91 -17.39
N ASP A 293 -18.15 6.17 -17.06
CA ASP A 293 -18.54 6.79 -15.80
C ASP A 293 -19.26 5.77 -14.93
N TYR A 294 -18.98 5.81 -13.63
CA TYR A 294 -19.67 5.02 -12.62
C TYR A 294 -20.86 5.79 -12.06
N VAL A 295 -21.89 5.06 -11.64
CA VAL A 295 -22.95 5.67 -10.84
C VAL A 295 -22.31 6.24 -9.59
N ASN A 296 -22.63 7.50 -9.25
CA ASN A 296 -22.09 8.21 -8.08
C ASN A 296 -22.68 7.66 -6.75
N ASP A 297 -22.50 6.37 -6.54
CA ASP A 297 -22.89 5.57 -5.40
C ASP A 297 -21.81 4.54 -5.03
N PHE A 298 -20.56 4.76 -5.45
CA PHE A 298 -19.38 4.00 -5.02
C PHE A 298 -19.00 4.31 -3.57
N GLY A 299 -18.21 3.43 -2.97
CA GLY A 299 -17.58 3.70 -1.67
C GLY A 299 -16.67 4.92 -1.78
N ASP A 300 -16.84 5.88 -0.88
CA ASP A 300 -16.03 7.11 -0.80
C ASP A 300 -15.72 7.39 0.66
N PHE A 301 -14.43 7.39 0.99
CA PHE A 301 -13.98 7.55 2.36
C PHE A 301 -12.59 8.17 2.45
N THR A 302 -12.30 8.72 3.62
CA THR A 302 -10.93 9.01 4.03
C THR A 302 -10.55 8.15 5.22
N VAL A 303 -9.39 7.51 5.18
CA VAL A 303 -8.80 6.81 6.31
C VAL A 303 -7.56 7.56 6.81
N PHE A 304 -7.47 7.72 8.13
CA PHE A 304 -6.28 8.16 8.83
C PHE A 304 -5.61 6.94 9.47
N ILE A 305 -4.37 6.69 9.06
CA ILE A 305 -3.63 5.45 9.31
C ILE A 305 -2.45 5.78 10.23
N PRO A 306 -2.33 5.16 11.42
CA PRO A 306 -1.15 5.30 12.25
C PRO A 306 0.07 4.67 11.55
N SER A 307 1.26 5.19 11.83
CA SER A 307 2.48 4.79 11.14
C SER A 307 2.76 3.29 11.22
N GLY A 308 2.35 2.62 12.30
CA GLY A 308 2.54 1.18 12.49
C GLY A 308 1.74 0.27 11.54
N LEU A 309 0.62 0.77 10.99
CA LEU A 309 -0.15 0.14 9.89
C LEU A 309 0.15 0.77 8.52
N GLY A 310 0.96 1.83 8.50
CA GLY A 310 1.55 2.43 7.32
C GLY A 310 2.95 1.89 7.05
N TYR A 311 3.92 2.78 6.86
CA TYR A 311 5.30 2.40 6.55
C TYR A 311 6.22 2.27 7.76
N PHE A 312 5.75 2.63 8.95
CA PHE A 312 6.51 2.64 10.21
C PHE A 312 7.90 3.25 10.02
N ASN A 313 8.98 2.47 10.09
CA ASN A 313 10.36 2.95 9.93
C ASN A 313 10.98 2.66 8.54
N THR A 314 10.19 2.20 7.58
CA THR A 314 10.65 1.80 6.23
C THR A 314 9.81 2.42 5.12
N PRO A 315 9.70 3.77 5.03
CA PRO A 315 9.00 4.42 3.93
C PRO A 315 9.66 4.14 2.58
N PRO A 316 8.89 4.13 1.47
CA PRO A 316 9.44 3.92 0.13
C PRO A 316 10.47 5.00 -0.18
N THR A 317 11.60 4.58 -0.77
CA THR A 317 12.70 5.51 -1.06
C THR A 317 12.25 6.58 -2.06
N GLY A 318 12.39 7.85 -1.68
CA GLY A 318 12.03 8.98 -2.54
C GLY A 318 10.54 9.35 -2.52
N SER A 319 9.73 8.73 -1.66
CA SER A 319 8.31 9.08 -1.47
C SER A 319 8.09 10.43 -0.78
N GLY A 320 9.10 10.92 -0.04
CA GLY A 320 8.93 12.10 0.83
C GLY A 320 8.25 11.79 2.17
N ILE A 321 7.79 10.55 2.38
CA ILE A 321 7.17 10.12 3.64
C ILE A 321 8.25 9.97 4.72
N PRO A 322 8.15 10.68 5.86
CA PRO A 322 9.06 10.48 6.98
C PRO A 322 8.83 9.13 7.67
N VAL A 323 9.84 8.69 8.43
CA VAL A 323 9.68 7.53 9.31
C VAL A 323 8.72 7.89 10.44
N TYR A 324 7.92 6.92 10.86
CA TYR A 324 6.94 7.04 11.95
C TYR A 324 5.86 8.09 11.70
N SER A 325 5.53 8.35 10.43
CA SER A 325 4.47 9.27 10.05
C SER A 325 3.14 8.56 9.88
N PRO A 326 2.06 9.03 10.54
CA PRO A 326 0.70 8.69 10.15
C PRO A 326 0.39 9.23 8.74
N LEU A 327 -0.56 8.59 8.07
CA LEU A 327 -0.92 8.86 6.68
C LEU A 327 -2.43 9.07 6.55
N ILE A 328 -2.83 9.90 5.60
CA ILE A 328 -4.22 10.11 5.20
C ILE A 328 -4.39 9.54 3.80
N PHE A 329 -5.44 8.78 3.57
CA PHE A 329 -5.83 8.36 2.22
C PHE A 329 -7.31 8.65 1.99
N ASN A 330 -7.63 9.50 1.02
CA ASN A 330 -8.95 9.53 0.41
C ASN A 330 -9.02 8.47 -0.70
N VAL A 331 -10.10 7.69 -0.75
CA VAL A 331 -10.26 6.56 -1.66
C VAL A 331 -11.69 6.53 -2.20
N GLN A 332 -11.82 6.35 -3.52
CA GLN A 332 -13.10 6.06 -4.16
C GLN A 332 -13.03 4.69 -4.84
N LEU A 333 -13.96 3.80 -4.47
CA LEU A 333 -13.94 2.38 -4.81
C LEU A 333 -14.96 2.05 -5.90
N TYR A 334 -14.49 1.87 -7.14
CA TYR A 334 -15.37 1.71 -8.30
C TYR A 334 -15.68 0.26 -8.64
N GLU A 335 -14.66 -0.61 -8.67
CA GLU A 335 -14.79 -2.04 -8.97
C GLU A 335 -13.85 -2.88 -8.10
N LEU A 336 -14.09 -4.19 -8.10
CA LEU A 336 -13.21 -5.19 -7.50
C LEU A 336 -13.05 -6.37 -8.46
N ASN A 337 -11.97 -7.12 -8.26
CA ASN A 337 -11.73 -8.40 -8.90
C ASN A 337 -11.20 -9.36 -7.84
N GLU A 338 -11.87 -10.51 -7.71
CA GLU A 338 -11.39 -11.57 -6.83
C GLU A 338 -10.03 -12.08 -7.28
N ALA A 339 -9.12 -12.23 -6.31
CA ALA A 339 -7.76 -12.64 -6.58
C ALA A 339 -7.59 -14.16 -6.41
N ASP A 340 -6.85 -14.73 -7.36
CA ASP A 340 -6.33 -16.09 -7.44
C ASP A 340 -4.97 -15.90 -8.15
N HIS A 341 -3.94 -15.64 -7.35
CA HIS A 341 -2.70 -15.01 -7.81
C HIS A 341 -1.81 -15.96 -8.60
N ASP A 342 -1.76 -17.22 -8.20
CA ASP A 342 -0.98 -18.29 -8.82
C ASP A 342 -1.80 -19.07 -9.89
N ARG A 343 -3.15 -18.99 -9.81
CA ARG A 343 -4.14 -19.60 -10.71
C ARG A 343 -4.28 -21.10 -10.56
N ASP A 344 -4.24 -21.59 -9.33
CA ASP A 344 -4.60 -22.94 -9.01
C ASP A 344 -6.13 -23.15 -8.83
N GLY A 345 -6.88 -22.06 -8.68
CA GLY A 345 -8.33 -22.09 -8.49
C GLY A 345 -8.81 -21.94 -7.05
N ILE A 346 -7.90 -21.77 -6.08
CA ILE A 346 -8.22 -21.32 -4.73
C ILE A 346 -8.13 -19.79 -4.71
N PRO A 347 -9.22 -19.07 -4.37
CA PRO A 347 -9.13 -17.64 -4.13
C PRO A 347 -8.14 -17.34 -3.01
N SER A 348 -7.25 -16.36 -3.23
CA SER A 348 -6.12 -16.10 -2.34
C SER A 348 -6.48 -15.77 -0.89
N TYR A 349 -7.71 -15.33 -0.61
CA TYR A 349 -8.16 -15.10 0.77
C TYR A 349 -8.50 -16.40 1.54
N LEU A 350 -8.70 -17.52 0.83
CA LEU A 350 -8.92 -18.84 1.43
C LEU A 350 -7.60 -19.55 1.78
N GLU A 351 -6.48 -18.96 1.38
CA GLU A 351 -5.13 -19.49 1.62
C GLU A 351 -4.47 -18.87 2.86
N ASP A 352 -5.18 -17.98 3.54
CA ASP A 352 -4.92 -17.54 4.92
C ASP A 352 -5.32 -18.68 5.87
N LEU A 353 -4.33 -19.46 6.31
CA LEU A 353 -4.54 -20.68 7.09
C LEU A 353 -4.79 -20.40 8.58
N ASP A 354 -4.29 -19.28 9.09
CA ASP A 354 -4.36 -18.93 10.52
C ASP A 354 -5.46 -17.90 10.86
N GLY A 355 -6.01 -17.25 9.84
CA GLY A 355 -7.12 -16.32 9.89
C GLY A 355 -6.73 -14.90 10.33
N ASP A 356 -5.45 -14.52 10.21
CA ASP A 356 -4.93 -13.23 10.64
C ASP A 356 -4.99 -12.13 9.56
N ARG A 357 -5.49 -12.49 8.36
CA ARG A 357 -5.66 -11.63 7.19
C ARG A 357 -4.35 -11.08 6.60
N LEU A 358 -3.23 -11.76 6.85
CA LEU A 358 -2.05 -11.77 5.99
C LEU A 358 -2.02 -13.11 5.25
N VAL A 359 -1.42 -13.10 4.06
CA VAL A 359 -1.18 -14.31 3.23
C VAL A 359 0.27 -14.36 2.78
N ILE A 360 1.10 -13.44 3.29
CA ILE A 360 2.45 -13.15 2.75
C ILE A 360 3.56 -13.57 3.70
N ASP A 361 3.17 -14.12 4.85
CA ASP A 361 3.99 -14.58 5.94
C ASP A 361 4.17 -16.09 5.90
N ALA A 362 5.01 -16.56 6.82
CA ALA A 362 5.58 -17.90 6.81
C ALA A 362 4.70 -18.95 7.50
N ASP A 363 3.61 -18.53 8.14
CA ASP A 363 2.54 -19.40 8.65
C ASP A 363 1.61 -19.89 7.53
N ASP A 364 1.53 -19.16 6.42
CA ASP A 364 0.82 -19.55 5.20
C ASP A 364 1.74 -20.14 4.12
N ASP A 365 2.95 -20.57 4.48
CA ASP A 365 3.94 -21.25 3.63
C ASP A 365 4.04 -22.72 4.07
N THR A 366 3.22 -23.57 3.47
CA THR A 366 2.97 -24.95 3.94
C THR A 366 4.21 -25.83 3.84
N ASP A 367 4.96 -25.73 2.75
CA ASP A 367 6.18 -26.52 2.53
C ASP A 367 7.48 -25.82 3.00
N SER A 368 7.37 -24.54 3.37
CA SER A 368 8.47 -23.68 3.83
C SER A 368 9.56 -23.45 2.78
N ASP A 369 9.22 -23.41 1.49
CA ASP A 369 10.16 -23.14 0.42
C ASP A 369 10.41 -21.63 0.16
N GLY A 370 9.62 -20.78 0.81
CA GLY A 370 9.68 -19.33 0.74
C GLY A 370 8.65 -18.68 -0.17
N PHE A 371 7.70 -19.44 -0.73
CA PHE A 371 6.49 -18.95 -1.36
C PHE A 371 5.28 -19.32 -0.50
N SER A 372 4.57 -18.32 0.03
CA SER A 372 3.29 -18.57 0.70
C SER A 372 2.28 -19.11 -0.32
N ASN A 373 1.36 -19.98 0.13
CA ASN A 373 0.44 -20.76 -0.71
C ASN A 373 -0.21 -19.89 -1.80
N TYR A 374 -0.67 -18.69 -1.47
CA TYR A 374 -1.34 -17.80 -2.43
C TYR A 374 -0.56 -17.43 -3.71
N ILE A 375 0.75 -17.63 -3.74
CA ILE A 375 1.60 -17.43 -4.92
C ILE A 375 2.42 -18.66 -5.30
N ASP A 376 2.29 -19.74 -4.53
CA ASP A 376 2.76 -21.07 -4.90
C ASP A 376 1.64 -21.80 -5.65
N SER A 377 1.97 -22.82 -6.44
CA SER A 377 0.99 -23.56 -7.25
C SER A 377 1.01 -25.07 -6.95
N ASP A 378 1.80 -25.44 -5.95
CA ASP A 378 2.15 -26.78 -5.47
C ASP A 378 2.50 -26.61 -3.98
N ASP A 379 1.50 -26.23 -3.17
CA ASP A 379 1.68 -25.61 -1.85
C ASP A 379 2.40 -26.52 -0.84
N ASP A 380 2.27 -27.83 -1.00
CA ASP A 380 2.95 -28.84 -0.18
C ASP A 380 4.21 -29.44 -0.84
N ASN A 381 4.42 -29.11 -2.12
CA ASN A 381 5.57 -29.51 -2.94
C ASN A 381 5.77 -31.02 -3.02
N ASP A 382 4.65 -31.77 -3.06
CA ASP A 382 4.63 -33.21 -3.34
C ASP A 382 4.92 -33.51 -4.84
N GLY A 383 4.83 -32.48 -5.68
CA GLY A 383 5.07 -32.51 -7.12
C GLY A 383 3.80 -32.67 -7.96
N THR A 384 2.63 -32.54 -7.36
CA THR A 384 1.34 -32.41 -8.01
C THR A 384 0.77 -31.02 -7.73
N PRO A 385 0.46 -30.22 -8.78
CA PRO A 385 -0.03 -28.87 -8.56
C PRO A 385 -1.37 -28.83 -7.81
N THR A 386 -1.55 -27.87 -6.89
CA THR A 386 -2.75 -27.68 -6.05
C THR A 386 -4.06 -27.82 -6.83
N LYS A 387 -4.14 -27.21 -8.03
CA LYS A 387 -5.32 -27.28 -8.91
C LYS A 387 -5.75 -28.68 -9.35
N ASP A 388 -4.81 -29.62 -9.38
CA ASP A 388 -5.04 -31.00 -9.79
C ASP A 388 -5.51 -31.86 -8.58
N GLU A 389 -5.45 -31.30 -7.37
CA GLU A 389 -5.81 -31.93 -6.09
C GLU A 389 -7.08 -31.38 -5.47
N ILE A 390 -7.70 -30.41 -6.11
CA ILE A 390 -9.00 -29.85 -5.73
C ILE A 390 -10.02 -30.02 -6.87
N THR A 391 -11.27 -29.67 -6.59
CA THR A 391 -12.27 -29.51 -7.65
C THR A 391 -13.07 -28.25 -7.43
N VAL A 392 -12.86 -27.27 -8.31
CA VAL A 392 -13.65 -26.04 -8.38
C VAL A 392 -14.90 -26.29 -9.23
N LEU A 393 -16.08 -26.13 -8.63
CA LEU A 393 -17.37 -26.36 -9.29
C LEU A 393 -17.79 -25.19 -10.21
N GLY A 394 -17.00 -24.11 -10.21
CA GLY A 394 -17.30 -22.82 -10.79
C GLY A 394 -18.21 -21.98 -9.88
N ASP A 395 -18.47 -20.74 -10.27
CA ASP A 395 -19.41 -19.85 -9.60
C ASP A 395 -20.84 -20.38 -9.80
N LEU A 396 -21.31 -21.17 -8.82
CA LEU A 396 -22.58 -21.88 -8.87
C LEU A 396 -23.76 -20.94 -8.65
N ASN A 397 -23.55 -19.89 -7.85
CA ASN A 397 -24.59 -18.94 -7.47
C ASN A 397 -24.67 -17.72 -8.42
N ASN A 398 -23.69 -17.58 -9.34
CA ASN A 398 -23.49 -16.50 -10.31
C ASN A 398 -23.28 -15.11 -9.68
N ASP A 399 -22.71 -15.06 -8.48
CA ASP A 399 -22.39 -13.83 -7.76
C ASP A 399 -21.02 -13.23 -8.15
N GLY A 400 -20.32 -13.86 -9.10
CA GLY A 400 -19.05 -13.40 -9.63
C GLY A 400 -17.87 -13.69 -8.69
N SER A 401 -18.01 -14.61 -7.74
CA SER A 401 -16.94 -15.01 -6.83
C SER A 401 -16.96 -16.51 -6.58
N ILE A 402 -15.80 -17.05 -6.25
CA ILE A 402 -15.62 -18.42 -5.80
C ILE A 402 -15.50 -18.39 -4.28
N THR A 403 -16.31 -19.21 -3.64
CA THR A 403 -16.37 -19.33 -2.19
C THR A 403 -16.12 -20.77 -1.76
N LEU A 404 -15.90 -20.97 -0.46
CA LEU A 404 -15.54 -22.29 0.09
C LEU A 404 -16.55 -23.40 -0.26
N ASP A 405 -17.84 -23.09 -0.38
CA ASP A 405 -18.85 -24.10 -0.75
C ASP A 405 -18.85 -24.50 -2.24
N GLU A 406 -18.03 -23.83 -3.05
CA GLU A 406 -17.86 -24.09 -4.49
C GLU A 406 -16.55 -24.82 -4.81
N ILE A 407 -15.74 -25.10 -3.78
CA ILE A 407 -14.49 -25.86 -3.87
C ILE A 407 -14.66 -27.18 -3.10
N THR A 408 -14.20 -28.27 -3.70
CA THR A 408 -14.05 -29.56 -3.02
C THR A 408 -12.57 -29.81 -2.76
N PHE A 409 -12.22 -29.86 -1.48
CA PHE A 409 -10.92 -30.32 -0.99
C PHE A 409 -11.01 -31.82 -0.68
N TYR A 410 -10.02 -32.58 -1.14
CA TYR A 410 -9.87 -33.99 -0.82
C TYR A 410 -8.96 -34.17 0.40
N ASP A 411 -9.07 -35.33 1.06
CA ASP A 411 -8.24 -35.80 2.17
C ASP A 411 -8.23 -37.33 2.01
N ASP A 412 -7.24 -37.86 1.27
CA ASP A 412 -7.26 -39.21 0.73
C ASP A 412 -6.87 -40.26 1.80
N ASP A 413 -6.01 -39.90 2.76
CA ASP A 413 -5.61 -40.77 3.86
C ASP A 413 -6.48 -40.62 5.14
N GLY A 414 -7.23 -39.52 5.26
CA GLY A 414 -8.18 -39.25 6.32
C GLY A 414 -7.54 -38.72 7.62
N ASP A 415 -6.36 -38.12 7.56
CA ASP A 415 -5.67 -37.55 8.72
C ASP A 415 -6.18 -36.16 9.12
N GLY A 416 -6.94 -35.52 8.22
CA GLY A 416 -7.59 -34.22 8.42
C GLY A 416 -6.85 -33.04 7.80
N VAL A 417 -5.73 -33.26 7.09
CA VAL A 417 -5.07 -32.28 6.24
C VAL A 417 -5.59 -32.45 4.80
N PRO A 418 -6.02 -31.38 4.13
CA PRO A 418 -6.39 -31.47 2.72
C PRO A 418 -5.21 -31.84 1.83
N ASN A 419 -5.44 -32.61 0.76
CA ASN A 419 -4.40 -33.07 -0.18
C ASN A 419 -3.42 -31.97 -0.62
N HIS A 420 -3.92 -30.82 -1.11
CA HIS A 420 -3.06 -29.71 -1.54
C HIS A 420 -2.13 -29.10 -0.46
N LEU A 421 -2.32 -29.49 0.81
CA LEU A 421 -1.50 -29.05 1.94
C LEU A 421 -0.80 -30.25 2.61
N ASP A 422 -0.85 -31.45 2.02
CA ASP A 422 -0.39 -32.70 2.61
C ASP A 422 0.64 -33.44 1.73
N PRO A 423 1.95 -33.24 2.00
CA PRO A 423 3.02 -33.74 1.14
C PRO A 423 3.19 -35.26 1.15
N ASP A 424 2.48 -35.98 2.03
CA ASP A 424 2.55 -37.45 2.10
C ASP A 424 1.34 -38.16 1.48
N ASP A 425 0.35 -37.39 1.04
CA ASP A 425 -0.84 -37.89 0.40
C ASP A 425 -0.49 -38.28 -1.04
N GLU A 426 -0.28 -39.59 -1.28
CA GLU A 426 -0.04 -40.13 -2.63
C GLU A 426 -1.32 -40.09 -3.49
N ASP A 427 -1.78 -38.89 -3.81
CA ASP A 427 -2.37 -38.45 -5.05
C ASP A 427 -2.92 -39.63 -5.88
N SER A 428 -4.13 -40.04 -5.50
CA SER A 428 -4.62 -41.39 -5.75
C SER A 428 -4.76 -41.75 -7.23
N TRP A 429 -4.63 -40.80 -8.17
CA TRP A 429 -4.54 -41.10 -9.60
C TRP A 429 -3.23 -41.81 -9.99
N LYS A 430 -2.10 -41.53 -9.33
CA LYS A 430 -0.84 -42.27 -9.56
C LYS A 430 -1.02 -43.70 -9.07
N ILE A 431 -1.61 -43.90 -7.88
CA ILE A 431 -1.95 -45.22 -7.35
C ILE A 431 -3.02 -45.92 -8.22
N TYR A 432 -4.04 -45.22 -8.70
CA TYR A 432 -5.11 -45.78 -9.54
C TYR A 432 -4.57 -46.13 -10.92
N ALA A 433 -3.72 -45.30 -11.52
CA ALA A 433 -3.02 -45.59 -12.76
C ALA A 433 -2.03 -46.75 -12.59
N GLU A 434 -1.27 -46.82 -11.50
CA GLU A 434 -0.36 -47.93 -11.16
C GLU A 434 -1.15 -49.23 -10.94
N LYS A 435 -2.27 -49.18 -10.20
CA LYS A 435 -3.20 -50.30 -9.97
C LYS A 435 -3.83 -50.75 -11.29
N VAL A 436 -4.34 -49.84 -12.12
CA VAL A 436 -4.91 -50.15 -13.44
C VAL A 436 -3.85 -50.72 -14.38
N ARG A 437 -2.63 -50.16 -14.40
CA ARG A 437 -1.50 -50.65 -15.21
C ARG A 437 -1.07 -52.04 -14.75
N ASN A 438 -1.04 -52.31 -13.43
CA ASN A 438 -0.78 -53.64 -12.87
C ASN A 438 -1.91 -54.65 -13.17
N ILE A 439 -3.18 -54.23 -13.12
CA ILE A 439 -4.33 -55.07 -13.49
C ILE A 439 -4.28 -55.40 -14.98
N MET A 440 -4.04 -54.40 -15.85
CA MET A 440 -3.92 -54.57 -17.29
C MET A 440 -2.73 -55.47 -17.67
N SER A 441 -1.58 -55.32 -17.01
CA SER A 441 -0.41 -56.19 -17.17
C SER A 441 -0.70 -57.65 -16.78
N LYS A 442 -1.45 -57.88 -15.71
CA LYS A 442 -1.90 -59.22 -15.29
C LYS A 442 -2.90 -59.83 -16.28
N CYS A 443 -3.78 -59.03 -16.87
CA CYS A 443 -4.73 -59.48 -17.90
C CYS A 443 -4.02 -59.81 -19.24
N LEU A 444 -3.01 -59.05 -19.63
CA LEU A 444 -2.23 -59.29 -20.85
C LEU A 444 -1.33 -60.53 -20.78
N ASN A 445 -0.86 -60.89 -19.59
CA ASN A 445 0.00 -62.06 -19.34
C ASN A 445 -0.77 -63.30 -18.86
N ALA A 446 -2.11 -63.25 -18.81
CA ALA A 446 -2.90 -64.42 -18.44
C ALA A 446 -2.78 -65.50 -19.55
N PRO A 447 -2.49 -66.77 -19.21
CA PRO A 447 -2.40 -67.83 -20.20
C PRO A 447 -3.74 -67.96 -20.92
N LYS A 448 -3.70 -67.95 -22.26
CA LYS A 448 -4.88 -68.20 -23.09
C LYS A 448 -5.43 -69.57 -22.71
N ILE A 449 -6.69 -69.58 -22.28
CA ILE A 449 -7.43 -70.82 -22.06
C ILE A 449 -7.65 -71.43 -23.45
N GLU A 450 -6.95 -72.54 -23.74
CA GLU A 450 -7.11 -73.33 -24.97
C GLU A 450 -8.43 -74.10 -25.02
#